data_AF-A0A2V9K852-F1
#
_entry.id   AF-A0A2V9K852-F1
#
_cell.length_a   1.000
_cell.length_b   1.000
_cell.length_c   1.000
_cell.angle_alpha   90.00
_cell.angle_beta   90.00
_cell.angle_gamma   90.00
#
_symmetry.space_group_name_H-M   'P 1'
#
loop_
_entity.id
_entity.type
_entity.pdbx_description
1 polymer ?
#
loop_
_entity_poly.entity_id
_entity_poly.type
_entity_poly.pdbx_seq_one_letter_code
_entity_poly.pdbx_strand_id
1 'polypeptide(L)'
;MYLGGLRGFPRLLAFLVYGSVFSHAQTLRSEYLAYIKRAAEEGWKEYPQVLARWKQAPNLSELWGYDAPGHPVYLADLLGFLYQETKDESYAEKARDILAAYGDLRATYPSELRAARAEYRDGVPAISNFFIMPPYARSYMRIRASSVVDAHAREKIERDLAFSLDHIFHFPEWGAHNRAMLRAESLYYGAVALARHPNAGRWKQLAETLANDSIRQWEIEDATGYHGIWLYSLFSYADVSRQPDILRSVQVRYYLDYFVQLLTPHGNIADFGDAHWNSGWERFVPVFEKAAAIYRDPHYKYVAEQLTRRALERMAPPAGNQAAAPTVYVGTAVASAFTDACRWASSFATDGSARARCCCSITGMKGTADGWGAITCDRPSRSKKRRCTTATPTKTASPC
;
A
#
# COMPACT_ATOMS: atom_id res chain seq x y z
N MET A 1 7.16 -68.33 23.12
CA MET A 1 7.49 -67.60 21.87
C MET A 1 6.75 -66.27 21.94
N TYR A 2 7.46 -65.20 22.32
CA TYR A 2 6.90 -63.86 22.55
C TYR A 2 6.88 -63.09 21.22
N LEU A 3 5.70 -62.65 20.77
CA LEU A 3 5.56 -61.66 19.70
C LEU A 3 4.81 -60.46 20.27
N GLY A 4 5.59 -59.43 20.61
CA GLY A 4 5.10 -58.11 20.98
C GLY A 4 5.72 -57.07 20.07
N GLY A 5 4.92 -56.08 19.68
CA GLY A 5 5.40 -54.78 19.23
C GLY A 5 5.27 -54.51 17.74
N LEU A 6 4.33 -53.62 17.39
CA LEU A 6 4.50 -52.47 16.47
C LEU A 6 3.13 -51.82 16.24
N ARG A 7 2.56 -51.22 17.29
CA ARG A 7 1.43 -50.28 17.19
C ARG A 7 1.93 -48.90 17.58
N GLY A 8 2.46 -48.14 16.61
CA GLY A 8 2.96 -46.78 16.90
C GLY A 8 3.38 -45.93 15.70
N PHE A 9 3.68 -46.53 14.55
CA PHE A 9 4.27 -45.78 13.43
C PHE A 9 3.33 -44.92 12.55
N PRO A 10 2.02 -45.19 12.36
CA PRO A 10 1.24 -44.44 11.36
C PRO A 10 0.82 -43.03 11.81
N ARG A 11 0.93 -42.69 13.10
CA ARG A 11 0.54 -41.35 13.61
C ARG A 11 1.63 -40.28 13.43
N LEU A 12 2.90 -40.66 13.32
CA LEU A 12 4.00 -39.70 13.14
C LEU A 12 4.11 -39.21 11.69
N LEU A 13 3.82 -40.08 10.70
CA LEU A 13 3.89 -39.71 9.27
C LEU A 13 2.78 -38.73 8.87
N ALA A 14 1.56 -38.89 9.41
CA ALA A 14 0.44 -38.00 9.10
C ALA A 14 0.67 -36.55 9.60
N PHE A 15 1.42 -36.37 10.69
CA PHE A 15 1.77 -35.04 11.20
C PHE A 15 2.87 -34.34 10.39
N LEU A 16 3.79 -35.11 9.78
CA LEU A 16 4.84 -34.55 8.91
C LEU A 16 4.28 -34.11 7.55
N VAL A 17 3.34 -34.86 6.97
CA VAL A 17 2.72 -34.50 5.68
C VAL A 17 1.78 -33.29 5.81
N TYR A 18 1.04 -33.14 6.91
CA TYR A 18 0.21 -31.95 7.14
C TYR A 18 1.02 -30.69 7.50
N GLY A 19 2.21 -30.82 8.08
CA GLY A 19 3.08 -29.68 8.39
C GLY A 19 3.73 -29.03 7.16
N SER A 20 3.98 -29.80 6.10
CA SER A 20 4.64 -29.32 4.88
C SER A 20 3.73 -28.57 3.92
N VAL A 21 2.40 -28.74 3.98
CA VAL A 21 1.48 -28.12 3.02
C VAL A 21 1.21 -26.64 3.35
N PHE A 22 1.27 -26.25 4.62
CA PHE A 22 0.98 -24.87 5.03
C PHE A 22 2.18 -23.90 4.92
N SER A 23 3.36 -24.37 4.54
CA SER A 23 4.58 -23.52 4.44
C SER A 23 4.73 -22.78 3.11
N HIS A 24 3.77 -22.87 2.19
CA HIS A 24 3.94 -22.37 0.82
C HIS A 24 3.15 -21.10 0.49
N ALA A 25 2.29 -20.62 1.40
CA ALA A 25 1.40 -19.51 1.09
C ALA A 25 2.05 -18.14 1.35
N GLN A 26 3.08 -17.77 0.59
CA GLN A 26 3.77 -16.51 0.79
C GLN A 26 4.56 -16.05 -0.44
N THR A 27 4.23 -14.84 -0.94
CA THR A 27 5.15 -14.07 -1.76
C THR A 27 6.25 -13.48 -0.88
N LEU A 28 7.49 -13.73 -1.25
CA LEU A 28 8.69 -13.28 -0.54
C LEU A 28 9.08 -11.87 -0.96
N ARG A 29 9.73 -11.16 -0.04
CA ARG A 29 10.32 -9.84 -0.31
C ARG A 29 11.24 -9.85 -1.54
N SER A 30 12.04 -10.91 -1.70
CA SER A 30 12.94 -11.09 -2.84
C SER A 30 12.20 -11.22 -4.17
N GLU A 31 11.00 -11.79 -4.18
CA GLU A 31 10.16 -11.91 -5.37
C GLU A 31 9.60 -10.54 -5.76
N TYR A 32 9.06 -9.78 -4.80
CA TYR A 32 8.65 -8.39 -5.05
C TYR A 32 9.79 -7.54 -5.60
N LEU A 33 10.99 -7.66 -5.01
CA LEU A 33 12.17 -6.94 -5.48
C LEU A 33 12.55 -7.31 -6.91
N ALA A 34 12.42 -8.59 -7.30
CA ALA A 34 12.66 -9.03 -8.66
C ALA A 34 11.64 -8.42 -9.65
N TYR A 35 10.35 -8.39 -9.30
CA TYR A 35 9.31 -7.75 -10.12
C TYR A 35 9.55 -6.25 -10.28
N ILE A 36 9.93 -5.56 -9.19
CA ILE A 36 10.24 -4.12 -9.21
C ILE A 36 11.43 -3.84 -10.12
N LYS A 37 12.52 -4.61 -9.98
CA LYS A 37 13.72 -4.44 -10.80
C LYS A 37 13.41 -4.60 -12.28
N ARG A 38 12.67 -5.66 -12.63
CA ARG A 38 12.25 -5.92 -14.00
C ARG A 38 11.37 -4.79 -14.56
N ALA A 39 10.40 -4.33 -13.78
CA ALA A 39 9.50 -3.26 -14.20
C ALA A 39 10.25 -1.93 -14.40
N ALA A 40 11.26 -1.63 -13.58
CA ALA A 40 12.11 -0.45 -13.76
C ALA A 40 12.97 -0.55 -15.02
N GLU A 41 13.56 -1.71 -15.30
CA GLU A 41 14.37 -1.95 -16.49
C GLU A 41 13.56 -1.80 -17.78
N GLU A 42 12.42 -2.48 -17.89
CA GLU A 42 11.56 -2.38 -19.07
C GLU A 42 10.88 -1.01 -19.16
N GLY A 43 10.41 -0.47 -18.04
CA GLY A 43 9.79 0.86 -17.99
C GLY A 43 10.74 1.97 -18.43
N TRP A 44 12.04 1.85 -18.15
CA TRP A 44 13.08 2.78 -18.63
C TRP A 44 13.31 2.67 -20.14
N LYS A 45 13.29 1.46 -20.72
CA LYS A 45 13.38 1.28 -22.17
C LYS A 45 12.19 1.91 -22.90
N GLU A 46 10.99 1.75 -22.35
CA GLU A 46 9.74 2.26 -22.93
C GLU A 46 9.55 3.78 -22.74
N TYR A 47 10.20 4.36 -21.72
CA TYR A 47 9.98 5.74 -21.28
C TYR A 47 10.00 6.80 -22.39
N PRO A 48 11.00 6.84 -23.30
CA PRO A 48 11.02 7.83 -24.38
C PRO A 48 9.81 7.72 -25.31
N GLN A 49 9.40 6.48 -25.65
CA GLN A 49 8.27 6.24 -26.54
C GLN A 49 6.93 6.57 -25.86
N VAL A 50 6.80 6.30 -24.57
CA VAL A 50 5.60 6.68 -23.79
C VAL A 50 5.42 8.20 -23.81
N LEU A 51 6.48 8.96 -23.55
CA LEU A 51 6.41 10.42 -23.60
C LEU A 51 6.13 10.95 -25.01
N ALA A 52 6.79 10.40 -26.03
CA ALA A 52 6.57 10.81 -27.42
C ALA A 52 5.11 10.59 -27.84
N ARG A 53 4.53 9.42 -27.53
CA ARG A 53 3.12 9.11 -27.82
C ARG A 53 2.17 10.06 -27.09
N TRP A 54 2.36 10.28 -25.80
CA TRP A 54 1.49 11.19 -25.05
C TRP A 54 1.56 12.63 -25.57
N LYS A 55 2.74 13.13 -25.94
CA LYS A 55 2.89 14.48 -26.51
C LYS A 55 2.17 14.66 -27.85
N GLN A 56 1.99 13.59 -28.63
CA GLN A 56 1.26 13.64 -29.91
C GLN A 56 -0.25 13.72 -29.74
N ALA A 57 -0.78 13.14 -28.66
CA ALA A 57 -2.20 13.17 -28.32
C ALA A 57 -2.38 13.31 -26.79
N PRO A 58 -2.15 14.51 -26.22
CA PRO A 58 -2.28 14.71 -24.79
C PRO A 58 -3.70 14.42 -24.32
N ASN A 59 -3.83 13.76 -23.17
CA ASN A 59 -5.14 13.53 -22.56
C ASN A 59 -5.68 14.85 -21.98
N LEU A 60 -6.80 15.32 -22.51
CA LEU A 60 -7.51 16.51 -22.05
C LEU A 60 -8.78 16.06 -21.36
N SER A 61 -8.70 15.84 -20.05
CA SER A 61 -9.81 15.32 -19.27
C SER A 61 -10.75 16.45 -18.87
N GLU A 62 -12.06 16.28 -19.02
CA GLU A 62 -13.02 17.22 -18.43
C GLU A 62 -12.89 17.22 -16.90
N LEU A 63 -12.76 16.04 -16.30
CA LEU A 63 -12.63 15.87 -14.85
C LEU A 63 -11.29 16.39 -14.33
N TRP A 64 -10.17 16.03 -14.96
CA TRP A 64 -8.82 16.32 -14.44
C TRP A 64 -8.15 17.56 -15.05
N GLY A 65 -8.64 18.01 -16.20
CA GLY A 65 -8.02 19.05 -17.01
C GLY A 65 -6.77 18.55 -17.70
N TYR A 66 -5.65 19.16 -17.33
CA TYR A 66 -4.34 18.66 -17.68
C TYR A 66 -4.15 17.27 -17.05
N ASP A 67 -3.91 16.23 -17.84
CA ASP A 67 -3.68 14.87 -17.32
C ASP A 67 -2.39 14.29 -17.94
N ALA A 68 -1.27 14.57 -17.28
CA ALA A 68 0.04 14.08 -17.64
C ALA A 68 0.14 12.55 -17.49
N PRO A 69 0.98 11.85 -18.26
CA PRO A 69 1.05 10.40 -18.19
C PRO A 69 1.63 9.99 -16.83
N GLY A 70 1.05 8.96 -16.20
CA GLY A 70 1.53 8.49 -14.90
C GLY A 70 2.80 7.63 -14.95
N HIS A 71 3.07 6.98 -16.09
CA HIS A 71 4.22 6.07 -16.26
C HIS A 71 5.57 6.66 -15.83
N PRO A 72 5.96 7.90 -16.22
CA PRO A 72 7.19 8.52 -15.73
C PRO A 72 7.27 8.57 -14.20
N VAL A 73 6.18 8.96 -13.53
CA VAL A 73 6.18 9.13 -12.07
C VAL A 73 6.31 7.79 -11.37
N TYR A 74 5.57 6.77 -11.81
CA TYR A 74 5.71 5.43 -11.26
C TYR A 74 7.11 4.88 -11.49
N LEU A 75 7.68 5.07 -12.69
CA LEU A 75 9.06 4.68 -12.99
C LEU A 75 10.07 5.38 -12.08
N ALA A 76 9.93 6.69 -11.84
CA ALA A 76 10.77 7.42 -10.90
C ALA A 76 10.64 6.87 -9.47
N ASP A 77 9.44 6.45 -9.06
CA ASP A 77 9.23 5.80 -7.76
C ASP A 77 9.99 4.47 -7.65
N LEU A 78 9.94 3.62 -8.68
CA LEU A 78 10.71 2.36 -8.74
C LEU A 78 12.21 2.61 -8.69
N LEU A 79 12.71 3.54 -9.50
CA LEU A 79 14.12 3.89 -9.57
C LEU A 79 14.60 4.44 -8.22
N GLY A 80 13.84 5.34 -7.59
CA GLY A 80 14.12 5.81 -6.25
C GLY A 80 14.15 4.69 -5.21
N PHE A 81 13.25 3.70 -5.32
CA PHE A 81 13.26 2.52 -4.44
C PHE A 81 14.52 1.68 -4.63
N LEU A 82 14.87 1.37 -5.89
CA LEU A 82 16.06 0.58 -6.21
C LEU A 82 17.34 1.29 -5.78
N TYR A 83 17.42 2.62 -5.89
CA TYR A 83 18.51 3.39 -5.30
C TYR A 83 18.59 3.19 -3.78
N GLN A 84 17.47 3.21 -3.06
CA GLN A 84 17.52 2.97 -1.61
C GLN A 84 18.02 1.58 -1.25
N GLU A 85 17.62 0.57 -2.03
CA GLU A 85 18.00 -0.84 -1.82
C GLU A 85 19.46 -1.14 -2.19
N THR A 86 19.98 -0.51 -3.25
CA THR A 86 21.28 -0.88 -3.84
C THR A 86 22.37 0.18 -3.64
N LYS A 87 21.99 1.43 -3.40
CA LYS A 87 22.85 2.63 -3.42
C LYS A 87 23.52 2.90 -4.78
N ASP A 88 23.04 2.26 -5.85
CA ASP A 88 23.50 2.55 -7.21
C ASP A 88 22.95 3.92 -7.66
N GLU A 89 23.85 4.90 -7.78
CA GLU A 89 23.51 6.28 -8.12
C GLU A 89 22.86 6.41 -9.51
N SER A 90 23.09 5.47 -10.44
CA SER A 90 22.47 5.51 -11.76
C SER A 90 20.94 5.44 -11.70
N TYR A 91 20.38 4.80 -10.66
CA TYR A 91 18.94 4.82 -10.42
C TYR A 91 18.47 6.19 -9.93
N ALA A 92 19.24 6.84 -9.05
CA ALA A 92 18.92 8.18 -8.56
C ALA A 92 19.02 9.24 -9.67
N GLU A 93 19.99 9.14 -10.58
CA GLU A 93 20.14 10.02 -11.74
C GLU A 93 18.91 9.96 -12.64
N LYS A 94 18.49 8.76 -13.02
CA LYS A 94 17.30 8.55 -13.85
C LYS A 94 16.03 9.06 -13.19
N ALA A 95 15.86 8.81 -11.89
CA ALA A 95 14.73 9.32 -11.13
C ALA A 95 14.73 10.86 -11.07
N ARG A 96 15.87 11.49 -10.79
CA ARG A 96 16.06 12.95 -10.82
C ARG A 96 15.65 13.53 -12.17
N ASP A 97 16.16 12.96 -13.26
CA ASP A 97 15.91 13.48 -14.61
C ASP A 97 14.42 13.42 -14.96
N ILE A 98 13.75 12.32 -14.62
CA ILE A 98 12.30 12.20 -14.79
C ILE A 98 11.57 13.27 -13.97
N LEU A 99 11.84 13.36 -12.67
CA LEU A 99 11.12 14.28 -11.77
C LEU A 99 11.32 15.74 -12.19
N ALA A 100 12.55 16.12 -12.54
CA ALA A 100 12.91 17.47 -12.97
C ALA A 100 12.34 17.82 -14.34
N ALA A 101 12.18 16.86 -15.26
CA ALA A 101 11.59 17.11 -16.57
C ALA A 101 10.05 17.05 -16.57
N TYR A 102 9.43 16.43 -15.56
CA TYR A 102 8.00 16.12 -15.58
C TYR A 102 7.13 17.38 -15.68
N GLY A 103 7.46 18.43 -14.93
CA GLY A 103 6.70 19.67 -14.95
C GLY A 103 6.69 20.37 -16.31
N ASP A 104 7.68 20.12 -17.17
CA ASP A 104 7.74 20.73 -18.51
C ASP A 104 6.64 20.20 -19.45
N LEU A 105 6.04 19.05 -19.13
CA LEU A 105 4.94 18.48 -19.91
C LEU A 105 3.71 19.40 -19.94
N ARG A 106 3.54 20.32 -18.98
CA ARG A 106 2.40 21.25 -18.97
C ARG A 106 2.42 22.24 -20.12
N ALA A 107 3.58 22.43 -20.77
CA ALA A 107 3.71 23.27 -21.95
C ALA A 107 2.89 22.76 -23.15
N THR A 108 2.45 21.50 -23.14
CA THR A 108 1.56 20.96 -24.17
C THR A 108 0.08 21.26 -23.91
N TYR A 109 -0.28 21.84 -22.77
CA TYR A 109 -1.68 22.12 -22.44
C TYR A 109 -2.13 23.43 -23.12
N PRO A 110 -3.22 23.40 -23.93
CA PRO A 110 -3.66 24.58 -24.67
C PRO A 110 -4.00 25.78 -23.76
N SER A 111 -3.59 26.98 -24.18
CA SER A 111 -3.84 28.23 -23.44
C SER A 111 -5.32 28.52 -23.24
N GLU A 112 -6.15 28.13 -24.20
CA GLU A 112 -7.59 28.36 -24.20
C GLU A 112 -8.27 27.50 -23.14
N LEU A 113 -7.85 26.23 -23.04
CA LEU A 113 -8.34 25.32 -22.00
C LEU A 113 -7.84 25.71 -20.61
N ARG A 114 -6.62 26.24 -20.53
CA ARG A 114 -6.13 26.84 -19.28
C ARG A 114 -7.03 27.99 -18.84
N ALA A 115 -7.38 28.91 -19.74
CA ALA A 115 -8.20 30.08 -19.43
C ALA A 115 -9.64 29.71 -19.02
N ALA A 116 -10.15 28.57 -19.49
CA ALA A 116 -11.50 28.10 -19.20
C ALA A 116 -11.67 27.49 -17.79
N ARG A 117 -10.57 27.17 -17.08
CA ARG A 117 -10.61 26.42 -15.81
C ARG A 117 -10.26 27.32 -14.62
N ALA A 118 -11.22 27.49 -13.71
CA ALA A 118 -11.06 28.36 -12.54
C ALA A 118 -9.93 27.91 -11.59
N GLU A 119 -9.69 26.60 -11.51
CA GLU A 119 -8.60 25.99 -10.75
C GLU A 119 -7.20 26.32 -11.29
N TYR A 120 -7.08 26.80 -12.53
CA TYR A 120 -5.80 27.16 -13.17
C TYR A 120 -5.52 28.66 -13.17
N ARG A 121 -6.24 29.43 -12.34
CA ARG A 121 -6.03 30.88 -12.17
C ARG A 121 -4.58 31.25 -11.85
N ASP A 122 -3.89 30.39 -11.10
CA ASP A 122 -2.50 30.57 -10.68
C ASP A 122 -1.50 29.79 -11.59
N GLY A 123 -2.00 29.04 -12.58
CA GLY A 123 -1.22 28.19 -13.48
C GLY A 123 -1.70 26.74 -13.52
N VAL A 124 -1.16 25.98 -14.48
CA VAL A 124 -1.43 24.53 -14.62
C VAL A 124 -0.42 23.78 -13.75
N PRO A 125 -0.85 22.94 -12.80
CA PRO A 125 0.07 22.20 -11.94
C PRO A 125 0.86 21.16 -12.74
N ALA A 126 2.08 20.86 -12.29
CA ALA A 126 2.84 19.74 -12.84
C ALA A 126 2.10 18.41 -12.61
N ILE A 127 1.40 18.31 -11.48
CA ILE A 127 0.68 17.13 -11.04
C ILE A 127 -0.74 17.54 -10.64
N SER A 128 -1.69 17.40 -11.54
CA SER A 128 -3.13 17.67 -11.34
C SER A 128 -3.85 16.44 -10.75
N ASN A 129 -3.47 15.26 -11.24
CA ASN A 129 -4.06 13.97 -10.89
C ASN A 129 -3.55 13.47 -9.53
N PHE A 130 -4.46 13.11 -8.63
CA PHE A 130 -4.13 12.66 -7.28
C PHE A 130 -3.47 11.27 -7.21
N PHE A 131 -3.54 10.44 -8.25
CA PHE A 131 -2.97 9.08 -8.20
C PHE A 131 -1.45 9.07 -8.22
N ILE A 132 -0.84 10.09 -8.85
CA ILE A 132 0.60 10.14 -9.10
C ILE A 132 1.33 11.11 -8.17
N MET A 133 0.61 11.91 -7.38
CA MET A 133 1.25 12.83 -6.45
C MET A 133 1.98 12.12 -5.30
N PRO A 134 1.41 11.09 -4.63
CA PRO A 134 2.15 10.33 -3.62
C PRO A 134 3.44 9.68 -4.16
N PRO A 135 3.45 8.92 -5.29
CA PRO A 135 4.69 8.36 -5.81
C PRO A 135 5.69 9.42 -6.31
N TYR A 136 5.24 10.60 -6.78
CA TYR A 136 6.16 11.70 -7.11
C TYR A 136 6.91 12.19 -5.87
N ALA A 137 6.17 12.55 -4.82
CA ALA A 137 6.73 13.04 -3.57
C ALA A 137 7.63 11.98 -2.90
N ARG A 138 7.18 10.72 -2.90
CA ARG A 138 7.93 9.58 -2.38
C ARG A 138 9.22 9.35 -3.17
N SER A 139 9.19 9.34 -4.50
CA SER A 139 10.39 9.25 -5.33
C SER A 139 11.41 10.33 -4.97
N TYR A 140 10.98 11.60 -4.85
CA TYR A 140 11.86 12.68 -4.41
C TYR A 140 12.44 12.41 -3.02
N MET A 141 11.63 12.01 -2.04
CA MET A 141 12.10 11.65 -0.70
C MET A 141 13.16 10.53 -0.71
N ARG A 142 13.04 9.57 -1.64
CA ARG A 142 13.98 8.45 -1.78
C ARG A 142 15.35 8.89 -2.30
N ILE A 143 15.40 9.90 -3.18
CA ILE A 143 16.64 10.34 -3.83
C ILE A 143 17.18 11.68 -3.32
N ARG A 144 16.43 12.50 -2.59
CA ARG A 144 16.80 13.91 -2.28
C ARG A 144 18.12 14.11 -1.55
N ALA A 145 18.66 13.07 -0.93
CA ALA A 145 19.93 13.10 -0.20
C ALA A 145 21.10 12.51 -1.02
N SER A 146 20.86 12.03 -2.25
CA SER A 146 21.93 11.60 -3.15
C SER A 146 22.75 12.79 -3.62
N SER A 147 24.00 12.53 -4.01
CA SER A 147 24.92 13.52 -4.55
C SER A 147 24.45 14.06 -5.91
N VAL A 148 23.67 13.25 -6.66
CA VAL A 148 23.25 13.54 -8.03
C VAL A 148 22.12 14.58 -8.11
N VAL A 149 21.39 14.84 -7.03
CA VAL A 149 20.37 15.90 -6.98
C VAL A 149 21.02 17.23 -6.63
N ASP A 150 21.53 17.90 -7.67
CA ASP A 150 22.11 19.23 -7.58
C ASP A 150 21.07 20.32 -7.20
N ALA A 151 21.55 21.55 -7.01
CA ALA A 151 20.71 22.67 -6.59
C ALA A 151 19.63 23.02 -7.62
N HIS A 152 19.92 22.89 -8.92
CA HIS A 152 18.99 23.25 -9.99
C HIS A 152 17.86 22.22 -10.11
N ALA A 153 18.21 20.93 -10.16
CA ALA A 153 17.23 19.85 -10.18
C ALA A 153 16.36 19.88 -8.92
N ARG A 154 16.96 20.13 -7.74
CA ARG A 154 16.24 20.28 -6.48
C ARG A 154 15.20 21.39 -6.57
N GLU A 155 15.64 22.60 -6.93
CA GLU A 155 14.75 23.77 -7.03
C GLU A 155 13.57 23.49 -7.97
N LYS A 156 13.83 22.88 -9.13
CA LYS A 156 12.78 22.54 -10.10
C LYS A 156 11.77 21.53 -9.56
N ILE A 157 12.26 20.41 -8.99
CA ILE A 157 11.40 19.35 -8.43
C ILE A 157 10.57 19.89 -7.26
N GLU A 158 11.20 20.63 -6.34
CA GLU A 158 10.52 21.17 -5.15
C GLU A 158 9.48 22.22 -5.54
N ARG A 159 9.77 23.10 -6.51
CA ARG A 159 8.82 24.11 -7.01
C ARG A 159 7.61 23.45 -7.68
N ASP A 160 7.83 22.46 -8.55
CA ASP A 160 6.75 21.78 -9.26
C ASP A 160 5.85 20.97 -8.31
N LEU A 161 6.44 20.31 -7.30
CA LEU A 161 5.70 19.63 -6.24
C LEU A 161 4.91 20.62 -5.37
N ALA A 162 5.56 21.69 -4.89
CA ALA A 162 4.93 22.71 -4.05
C ALA A 162 3.72 23.34 -4.74
N PHE A 163 3.87 23.74 -6.01
CA PHE A 163 2.78 24.33 -6.78
C PHE A 163 1.61 23.34 -6.97
N SER A 164 1.91 22.06 -7.19
CA SER A 164 0.87 21.02 -7.33
C SER A 164 0.14 20.74 -6.01
N LEU A 165 0.83 20.84 -4.86
CA LEU A 165 0.21 20.72 -3.53
C LEU A 165 -0.67 21.94 -3.21
N ASP A 166 -0.19 23.14 -3.52
CA ASP A 166 -0.96 24.38 -3.35
C ASP A 166 -2.24 24.37 -4.20
N HIS A 167 -2.20 23.80 -5.40
CA HIS A 167 -3.37 23.66 -6.27
C HIS A 167 -4.55 22.90 -5.63
N ILE A 168 -4.30 21.96 -4.70
CA ILE A 168 -5.35 21.21 -4.00
C ILE A 168 -6.25 22.15 -3.17
N PHE A 169 -5.74 23.30 -2.72
CA PHE A 169 -6.52 24.26 -1.92
C PHE A 169 -7.62 24.97 -2.71
N HIS A 170 -7.59 24.93 -4.04
CA HIS A 170 -8.68 25.51 -4.84
C HIS A 170 -9.94 24.64 -4.78
N PHE A 171 -9.78 23.32 -4.80
CA PHE A 171 -10.87 22.34 -4.80
C PHE A 171 -10.53 21.17 -3.88
N PRO A 172 -10.54 21.38 -2.56
CA PRO A 172 -10.40 20.29 -1.61
C PRO A 172 -11.62 19.38 -1.69
N GLU A 173 -11.37 18.07 -1.65
CA GLU A 173 -12.40 17.04 -1.74
C GLU A 173 -12.58 16.44 -0.35
N TRP A 174 -13.82 16.44 0.16
CA TRP A 174 -14.15 16.14 1.55
C TRP A 174 -14.96 14.87 1.69
N GLY A 175 -14.85 14.20 2.83
CA GLY A 175 -15.62 13.01 3.14
C GLY A 175 -14.80 11.72 3.19
N ALA A 176 -15.46 10.66 3.65
CA ALA A 176 -14.86 9.35 3.88
C ALA A 176 -14.76 8.54 2.57
N HIS A 177 -14.08 9.08 1.55
CA HIS A 177 -13.96 8.45 0.23
C HIS A 177 -12.52 8.56 -0.31
N ASN A 178 -12.25 7.84 -1.40
CA ASN A 178 -10.95 7.50 -1.94
C ASN A 178 -10.19 8.75 -2.38
N ARG A 179 -10.86 9.69 -3.04
CA ARG A 179 -10.23 10.93 -3.53
C ARG A 179 -9.79 11.82 -2.37
N ALA A 180 -10.65 12.00 -1.36
CA ALA A 180 -10.30 12.77 -0.16
C ALA A 180 -9.10 12.13 0.57
N MET A 181 -9.10 10.81 0.72
CA MET A 181 -7.98 10.09 1.35
C MET A 181 -6.69 10.14 0.51
N LEU A 182 -6.77 10.07 -0.81
CA LEU A 182 -5.62 10.27 -1.72
C LEU A 182 -5.06 11.69 -1.64
N ARG A 183 -5.92 12.71 -1.56
CA ARG A 183 -5.50 14.10 -1.36
C ARG A 183 -4.82 14.27 0.00
N ALA A 184 -5.36 13.66 1.05
CA ALA A 184 -4.73 13.64 2.37
C ALA A 184 -3.35 12.97 2.33
N GLU A 185 -3.23 11.80 1.71
CA GLU A 185 -1.95 11.11 1.48
C GLU A 185 -0.97 12.02 0.74
N SER A 186 -1.39 12.60 -0.38
CA SER A 186 -0.58 13.46 -1.24
C SER A 186 -0.03 14.66 -0.47
N LEU A 187 -0.89 15.37 0.25
CA LEU A 187 -0.53 16.53 1.06
C LEU A 187 0.44 16.17 2.19
N TYR A 188 0.25 15.01 2.83
CA TYR A 188 1.13 14.58 3.91
C TYR A 188 2.52 14.19 3.40
N TYR A 189 2.62 13.42 2.31
CA TYR A 189 3.90 13.15 1.67
C TYR A 189 4.58 14.44 1.22
N GLY A 190 3.83 15.37 0.62
CA GLY A 190 4.33 16.68 0.22
C GLY A 190 4.92 17.46 1.40
N ALA A 191 4.20 17.54 2.51
CA ALA A 191 4.66 18.20 3.73
C ALA A 191 5.94 17.58 4.31
N VAL A 192 6.10 16.26 4.24
CA VAL A 192 7.32 15.57 4.69
C VAL A 192 8.48 15.71 3.68
N ALA A 193 8.16 15.66 2.38
CA ALA A 193 9.12 15.82 1.30
C ALA A 193 9.76 17.22 1.34
N LEU A 194 8.95 18.23 1.63
CA LEU A 194 9.30 19.65 1.63
C LEU A 194 9.16 20.28 3.02
N ALA A 195 9.65 19.60 4.06
CA ALA A 195 9.43 20.00 5.47
C ALA A 195 9.91 21.41 5.85
N ARG A 196 10.78 22.04 5.04
CA ARG A 196 11.28 23.40 5.25
C ARG A 196 10.55 24.45 4.40
N HIS A 197 9.61 24.04 3.55
CA HIS A 197 8.84 24.96 2.72
C HIS A 197 7.86 25.77 3.58
N PRO A 198 7.65 27.07 3.32
CA PRO A 198 6.75 27.91 4.12
C PRO A 198 5.32 27.37 4.23
N ASN A 199 4.82 26.70 3.18
CA ASN A 199 3.47 26.11 3.16
C ASN A 199 3.39 24.69 3.75
N ALA A 200 4.50 24.07 4.16
CA ALA A 200 4.50 22.68 4.63
C ALA A 200 3.54 22.44 5.81
N GLY A 201 3.46 23.41 6.74
CA GLY A 201 2.51 23.36 7.85
C GLY A 201 1.05 23.39 7.39
N ARG A 202 0.73 24.21 6.38
CA ARG A 202 -0.63 24.31 5.81
C ARG A 202 -1.02 23.02 5.08
N TRP A 203 -0.12 22.46 4.29
CA TRP A 203 -0.35 21.18 3.60
C TRP A 203 -0.63 20.06 4.59
N LYS A 204 0.20 19.96 5.64
CA LYS A 204 0.00 18.99 6.72
C LYS A 204 -1.36 19.19 7.42
N GLN A 205 -1.72 20.42 7.75
CA GLN A 205 -3.00 20.71 8.39
C GLN A 205 -4.18 20.27 7.52
N LEU A 206 -4.16 20.58 6.21
CA LEU A 206 -5.22 20.13 5.31
C LEU A 206 -5.22 18.61 5.18
N ALA A 207 -4.05 17.98 5.09
CA ALA A 207 -3.92 16.52 5.06
C ALA A 207 -4.60 15.85 6.25
N GLU A 208 -4.32 16.34 7.46
CA GLU A 208 -4.90 15.83 8.71
C GLU A 208 -6.40 16.08 8.77
N THR A 209 -6.85 17.23 8.27
CA THR A 209 -8.28 17.56 8.21
C THR A 209 -9.04 16.63 7.27
N LEU A 210 -8.53 16.39 6.06
CA LEU A 210 -9.15 15.47 5.09
C LEU A 210 -9.09 14.02 5.58
N ALA A 211 -7.97 13.60 6.17
CA ALA A 211 -7.83 12.25 6.71
C ALA A 211 -8.80 11.98 7.86
N ASN A 212 -9.19 12.98 8.65
CA ASN A 212 -10.12 12.81 9.78
C ASN A 212 -11.47 12.23 9.40
N ASP A 213 -11.93 12.45 8.16
CA ASP A 213 -13.17 11.86 7.66
C ASP A 213 -13.04 10.35 7.42
N SER A 214 -11.82 9.83 7.22
CA SER A 214 -11.55 8.41 6.93
C SER A 214 -10.94 7.65 8.11
N ILE A 215 -10.06 8.27 8.90
CA ILE A 215 -9.35 7.56 9.97
C ILE A 215 -10.32 7.19 11.08
N ARG A 216 -10.41 5.88 11.39
CA ARG A 216 -11.34 5.35 12.41
C ARG A 216 -12.81 5.65 12.12
N GLN A 217 -13.15 5.91 10.86
CA GLN A 217 -14.52 6.08 10.36
C GLN A 217 -14.83 5.00 9.31
N TRP A 218 -16.11 4.83 9.01
CA TRP A 218 -16.56 4.02 7.88
C TRP A 218 -16.45 4.84 6.61
N GLU A 219 -16.04 4.20 5.51
CA GLU A 219 -16.00 4.85 4.20
C GLU A 219 -17.29 4.62 3.41
N ILE A 220 -17.53 5.47 2.40
CA ILE A 220 -18.78 5.53 1.63
C ILE A 220 -18.68 4.87 0.25
N GLU A 221 -17.55 4.27 -0.10
CA GLU A 221 -17.36 3.60 -1.39
C GLU A 221 -18.35 2.45 -1.57
N ASP A 222 -18.76 2.28 -2.82
CA ASP A 222 -19.70 1.26 -3.27
C ASP A 222 -19.12 0.37 -4.38
N ALA A 223 -17.81 0.47 -4.64
CA ALA A 223 -17.11 -0.29 -5.66
C ALA A 223 -15.77 -0.85 -5.16
N THR A 224 -15.48 -2.11 -5.52
CA THR A 224 -14.25 -2.83 -5.11
C THR A 224 -12.98 -2.05 -5.45
N GLY A 225 -12.93 -1.44 -6.64
CA GLY A 225 -11.81 -0.63 -7.09
C GLY A 225 -11.57 0.59 -6.21
N TYR A 226 -12.64 1.29 -5.82
CA TYR A 226 -12.56 2.47 -4.97
C TYR A 226 -12.20 2.13 -3.53
N HIS A 227 -12.72 1.04 -2.96
CA HIS A 227 -12.26 0.53 -1.67
C HIS A 227 -10.76 0.24 -1.68
N GLY A 228 -10.24 -0.39 -2.75
CA GLY A 228 -8.82 -0.67 -2.89
C GLY A 228 -7.97 0.60 -2.93
N ILE A 229 -8.44 1.65 -3.61
CA ILE A 229 -7.79 2.96 -3.62
C ILE A 229 -7.79 3.58 -2.22
N TRP A 230 -8.95 3.66 -1.57
CA TRP A 230 -9.09 4.24 -0.24
C TRP A 230 -8.22 3.52 0.78
N LEU A 231 -8.29 2.18 0.82
CA LEU A 231 -7.61 1.37 1.82
C LEU A 231 -6.10 1.44 1.67
N TYR A 232 -5.58 1.39 0.43
CA TYR A 232 -4.15 1.57 0.19
C TYR A 232 -3.66 2.96 0.60
N SER A 233 -4.42 4.00 0.26
CA SER A 233 -4.09 5.39 0.62
C SER A 233 -4.11 5.59 2.14
N LEU A 234 -5.05 4.97 2.86
CA LEU A 234 -5.12 4.98 4.32
C LEU A 234 -3.88 4.32 4.95
N PHE A 235 -3.44 3.18 4.40
CA PHE A 235 -2.24 2.47 4.87
C PHE A 235 -0.97 3.29 4.62
N SER A 236 -0.84 3.84 3.43
CA SER A 236 0.29 4.69 3.05
C SER A 236 0.33 5.98 3.88
N TYR A 237 -0.82 6.62 4.11
CA TYR A 237 -0.96 7.78 5.00
C TYR A 237 -0.52 7.46 6.43
N ALA A 238 -0.96 6.33 6.99
CA ALA A 238 -0.58 5.91 8.34
C ALA A 238 0.94 5.67 8.46
N ASP A 239 1.58 5.17 7.39
CA ASP A 239 3.03 4.96 7.33
C ASP A 239 3.79 6.30 7.32
N VAL A 240 3.45 7.22 6.40
CA VAL A 240 4.14 8.53 6.28
C VAL A 240 3.87 9.45 7.48
N SER A 241 2.67 9.41 8.05
CA SER A 241 2.31 10.17 9.25
C SER A 241 2.81 9.55 10.55
N ARG A 242 3.40 8.35 10.50
CA ARG A 242 3.87 7.58 11.66
C ARG A 242 2.79 7.35 12.71
N GLN A 243 1.56 7.07 12.25
CA GLN A 243 0.40 6.78 13.09
C GLN A 243 -0.08 5.34 12.90
N PRO A 244 0.72 4.33 13.31
CA PRO A 244 0.40 2.93 13.06
C PRO A 244 -0.88 2.45 13.77
N ASP A 245 -1.32 3.16 14.82
CA ASP A 245 -2.54 2.80 15.55
C ASP A 245 -3.83 3.06 14.75
N ILE A 246 -3.77 3.86 13.66
CA ILE A 246 -4.88 3.96 12.69
C ILE A 246 -5.19 2.57 12.11
N LEU A 247 -4.15 1.82 11.78
CA LEU A 247 -4.24 0.50 11.14
C LEU A 247 -4.70 -0.61 12.09
N ARG A 248 -4.82 -0.30 13.39
CA ARG A 248 -5.37 -1.21 14.41
C ARG A 248 -6.82 -0.92 14.77
N SER A 249 -7.44 0.07 14.11
CA SER A 249 -8.83 0.43 14.34
C SER A 249 -9.78 -0.70 13.98
N VAL A 250 -10.96 -0.71 14.60
CA VAL A 250 -11.99 -1.71 14.33
C VAL A 250 -12.50 -1.61 12.90
N GLN A 251 -12.52 -0.40 12.33
CA GLN A 251 -12.92 -0.13 10.95
C GLN A 251 -11.94 -0.74 9.96
N VAL A 252 -10.62 -0.51 10.15
CA VAL A 252 -9.60 -1.13 9.29
C VAL A 252 -9.67 -2.65 9.39
N ARG A 253 -9.79 -3.21 10.59
CA ARG A 253 -9.93 -4.67 10.76
C ARG A 253 -11.16 -5.21 10.04
N TYR A 254 -12.30 -4.51 10.14
CA TYR A 254 -13.53 -4.89 9.43
C TYR A 254 -13.30 -4.97 7.92
N TYR A 255 -12.72 -3.95 7.29
CA TYR A 255 -12.51 -3.96 5.84
C TYR A 255 -11.52 -5.04 5.40
N LEU A 256 -10.46 -5.27 6.18
CA LEU A 256 -9.54 -6.37 5.92
C LEU A 256 -10.28 -7.71 5.93
N ASP A 257 -11.01 -8.00 7.00
CA ASP A 257 -11.76 -9.26 7.13
C ASP A 257 -12.85 -9.40 6.07
N TYR A 258 -13.55 -8.31 5.75
CA TYR A 258 -14.53 -8.22 4.67
C TYR A 258 -13.92 -8.65 3.32
N PHE A 259 -12.78 -8.08 2.93
CA PHE A 259 -12.14 -8.43 1.66
C PHE A 259 -11.50 -9.81 1.65
N VAL A 260 -11.12 -10.38 2.80
CA VAL A 260 -10.78 -11.81 2.88
C VAL A 260 -11.97 -12.68 2.49
N GLN A 261 -13.18 -12.37 2.98
CA GLN A 261 -14.38 -13.14 2.65
C GLN A 261 -14.80 -13.00 1.18
N LEU A 262 -14.35 -11.94 0.50
CA LEU A 262 -14.60 -11.73 -0.92
C LEU A 262 -13.53 -12.32 -1.84
N LEU A 263 -12.50 -12.96 -1.29
CA LEU A 263 -11.53 -13.69 -2.09
C LEU A 263 -12.22 -14.88 -2.76
N THR A 264 -12.29 -14.86 -4.08
CA THR A 264 -12.91 -15.93 -4.89
C THR A 264 -11.96 -17.13 -5.03
N PRO A 265 -12.48 -18.34 -5.32
CA PRO A 265 -11.66 -19.50 -5.65
C PRO A 265 -10.71 -19.30 -6.84
N HIS A 266 -11.00 -18.30 -7.67
CA HIS A 266 -10.16 -17.89 -8.81
C HIS A 266 -8.93 -17.07 -8.39
N GLY A 267 -8.76 -16.76 -7.10
CA GLY A 267 -7.60 -16.02 -6.59
C GLY A 267 -7.68 -14.50 -6.82
N ASN A 268 -8.88 -13.98 -7.07
CA ASN A 268 -9.15 -12.54 -7.15
C ASN A 268 -10.24 -12.13 -6.16
N ILE A 269 -10.27 -10.86 -5.74
CA ILE A 269 -11.39 -10.32 -4.96
C ILE A 269 -12.61 -10.17 -5.87
N ALA A 270 -13.80 -10.48 -5.35
CA ALA A 270 -15.06 -10.27 -6.06
C ALA A 270 -15.24 -8.79 -6.43
N ASP A 271 -15.48 -8.52 -7.71
CA ASP A 271 -15.69 -7.15 -8.20
C ASP A 271 -17.18 -6.78 -8.16
N PHE A 272 -17.45 -5.56 -7.71
CA PHE A 272 -18.78 -4.94 -7.66
C PHE A 272 -18.66 -3.41 -7.83
N GLY A 273 -19.77 -2.77 -8.19
CA GLY A 273 -19.82 -1.33 -8.45
C GLY A 273 -19.06 -0.92 -9.72
N ASP A 274 -18.50 0.29 -9.72
CA ASP A 274 -17.61 0.79 -10.76
C ASP A 274 -16.20 0.18 -10.64
N ALA A 275 -16.14 -1.12 -10.93
CA ALA A 275 -14.93 -1.91 -10.94
C ALA A 275 -14.90 -2.79 -12.18
N HIS A 276 -13.71 -3.02 -12.71
CA HIS A 276 -13.52 -4.00 -13.78
C HIS A 276 -13.01 -5.29 -13.18
N TRP A 277 -13.62 -6.41 -13.61
CA TRP A 277 -13.16 -7.73 -13.19
C TRP A 277 -11.65 -7.78 -13.33
N ASN A 278 -10.95 -8.19 -12.25
CA ASN A 278 -9.53 -8.52 -12.36
C ASN A 278 -8.66 -7.23 -12.49
N SER A 279 -9.13 -6.06 -12.06
CA SER A 279 -8.39 -4.79 -12.03
C SER A 279 -8.23 -4.26 -10.60
N GLY A 280 -7.29 -3.34 -10.37
CA GLY A 280 -7.14 -2.67 -9.06
C GLY A 280 -6.57 -3.52 -7.92
N TRP A 281 -6.40 -4.83 -8.15
CA TRP A 281 -5.85 -5.81 -7.19
C TRP A 281 -4.47 -5.40 -6.65
N GLU A 282 -3.69 -4.65 -7.43
CA GLU A 282 -2.33 -4.24 -7.08
C GLU A 282 -2.28 -3.37 -5.81
N ARG A 283 -3.39 -2.69 -5.48
CA ARG A 283 -3.51 -1.85 -4.28
C ARG A 283 -3.79 -2.68 -3.03
N PHE A 284 -4.45 -3.82 -3.17
CA PHE A 284 -4.75 -4.72 -2.05
C PHE A 284 -3.53 -5.52 -1.59
N VAL A 285 -2.62 -5.89 -2.50
CA VAL A 285 -1.42 -6.66 -2.18
C VAL A 285 -0.59 -6.03 -1.04
N PRO A 286 -0.10 -4.77 -1.13
CA PRO A 286 0.66 -4.16 -0.05
C PRO A 286 -0.17 -4.01 1.24
N VAL A 287 -1.47 -3.71 1.14
CA VAL A 287 -2.36 -3.63 2.30
C VAL A 287 -2.38 -4.95 3.07
N PHE A 288 -2.58 -6.07 2.38
CA PHE A 288 -2.64 -7.38 3.02
C PHE A 288 -1.28 -7.86 3.51
N GLU A 289 -0.17 -7.50 2.85
CA GLU A 289 1.19 -7.72 3.38
C GLU A 289 1.39 -7.00 4.73
N LYS A 290 1.00 -5.73 4.80
CA LYS A 290 1.09 -4.93 6.04
C LYS A 290 0.14 -5.44 7.12
N ALA A 291 -1.08 -5.79 6.75
CA ALA A 291 -2.07 -6.34 7.67
C ALA A 291 -1.61 -7.67 8.26
N ALA A 292 -1.06 -8.56 7.43
CA ALA A 292 -0.44 -9.79 7.89
C ALA A 292 0.63 -9.50 8.96
N ALA A 293 1.53 -8.54 8.70
CA ALA A 293 2.57 -8.16 9.67
C ALA A 293 2.01 -7.61 11.00
N ILE A 294 0.98 -6.77 10.94
CA ILE A 294 0.37 -6.13 12.12
C ILE A 294 -0.40 -7.14 12.98
N TYR A 295 -1.24 -7.96 12.35
CA TYR A 295 -2.17 -8.85 13.03
C TYR A 295 -1.63 -10.26 13.23
N ARG A 296 -0.51 -10.61 12.59
CA ARG A 296 0.05 -11.97 12.53
C ARG A 296 -0.99 -12.99 12.06
N ASP A 297 -1.79 -12.60 11.08
CA ASP A 297 -2.89 -13.41 10.55
C ASP A 297 -2.48 -14.01 9.19
N PRO A 298 -2.32 -15.34 9.08
CA PRO A 298 -1.90 -15.98 7.84
C PRO A 298 -2.95 -15.87 6.72
N HIS A 299 -4.23 -15.59 7.03
CA HIS A 299 -5.25 -15.42 5.99
C HIS A 299 -4.98 -14.16 5.14
N TYR A 300 -4.49 -13.09 5.75
CA TYR A 300 -4.08 -11.89 5.03
C TYR A 300 -2.89 -12.17 4.11
N LYS A 301 -1.94 -12.95 4.60
CA LYS A 301 -0.78 -13.34 3.80
C LYS A 301 -1.19 -14.20 2.60
N TYR A 302 -2.12 -15.13 2.80
CA TYR A 302 -2.71 -15.93 1.74
C TYR A 302 -3.41 -15.07 0.69
N VAL A 303 -4.19 -14.06 1.08
CA VAL A 303 -4.86 -13.14 0.14
C VAL A 303 -3.84 -12.38 -0.71
N ALA A 304 -2.81 -11.80 -0.11
CA ALA A 304 -1.75 -11.09 -0.83
C ALA A 304 -1.06 -11.99 -1.88
N GLU A 305 -0.77 -13.23 -1.51
CA GLU A 305 -0.17 -14.22 -2.40
C GLU A 305 -1.12 -14.64 -3.53
N GLN A 306 -2.41 -14.91 -3.26
CA GLN A 306 -3.39 -15.25 -4.29
C GLN A 306 -3.51 -14.16 -5.35
N LEU A 307 -3.66 -12.90 -4.91
CA LEU A 307 -3.74 -11.75 -5.80
C LEU A 307 -2.47 -11.60 -6.64
N THR A 308 -1.30 -11.76 -6.02
CA THR A 308 -0.01 -11.68 -6.72
C THR A 308 0.14 -12.79 -7.74
N ARG A 309 -0.09 -14.05 -7.35
CA ARG A 309 -0.06 -15.21 -8.26
C ARG A 309 -1.01 -15.00 -9.43
N ARG A 310 -2.25 -14.59 -9.17
CA ARG A 310 -3.25 -14.42 -10.22
C ARG A 310 -2.85 -13.34 -11.22
N ALA A 311 -2.27 -12.25 -10.75
CA ALA A 311 -1.73 -11.20 -11.60
C ALA A 311 -0.61 -11.72 -12.50
N LEU A 312 0.34 -12.46 -11.93
CA LEU A 312 1.49 -12.98 -12.67
C LEU A 312 1.07 -14.00 -13.73
N GLU A 313 0.11 -14.88 -13.42
CA GLU A 313 -0.47 -15.82 -14.38
C GLU A 313 -1.07 -15.11 -15.60
N ARG A 314 -1.74 -13.98 -15.39
CA ARG A 314 -2.38 -13.21 -16.47
C ARG A 314 -1.38 -12.44 -17.33
N MET A 315 -0.28 -12.02 -16.73
CA MET A 315 0.78 -11.28 -17.39
C MET A 315 1.83 -12.22 -18.01
N ALA A 316 1.78 -13.52 -17.71
CA ALA A 316 2.62 -14.51 -18.35
C ALA A 316 2.26 -14.66 -19.84
N PRO A 317 3.25 -14.78 -20.73
CA PRO A 317 2.99 -15.07 -22.13
C PRO A 317 2.29 -16.44 -22.28
N PRO A 318 1.49 -16.65 -23.34
CA PRO A 318 0.83 -17.94 -23.59
C PRO A 318 1.85 -19.09 -23.61
N ALA A 319 1.43 -20.26 -23.10
CA ALA A 319 2.26 -21.42 -22.75
C ALA A 319 3.09 -22.09 -23.89
N GLY A 320 3.26 -21.44 -25.04
CA GLY A 320 4.02 -21.93 -26.20
C GLY A 320 5.53 -21.72 -26.13
N ASN A 321 6.07 -21.00 -25.15
CA ASN A 321 7.51 -20.75 -24.98
C ASN A 321 7.96 -21.11 -23.55
N GLN A 322 8.07 -22.41 -23.25
CA GLN A 322 8.40 -22.94 -21.92
C GLN A 322 9.90 -23.00 -21.57
N ALA A 323 10.78 -22.32 -22.33
CA ALA A 323 12.23 -22.45 -22.12
C ALA A 323 12.86 -21.47 -21.10
N ALA A 324 12.08 -20.56 -20.52
CA ALA A 324 12.56 -19.68 -19.44
C ALA A 324 11.44 -19.48 -18.42
N ALA A 325 11.77 -19.46 -17.12
CA ALA A 325 10.84 -19.00 -16.09
C ALA A 325 10.17 -17.71 -16.58
N PRO A 326 8.83 -17.59 -16.56
CA PRO A 326 8.16 -16.49 -17.21
C PRO A 326 8.70 -15.18 -16.64
N THR A 327 9.42 -14.42 -17.46
CA THR A 327 9.92 -13.09 -17.14
C THR A 327 8.73 -12.12 -17.22
N VAL A 328 7.84 -12.21 -16.24
CA VAL A 328 6.60 -11.44 -16.21
C VAL A 328 6.92 -9.95 -16.04
N TYR A 329 6.45 -9.12 -16.97
CA TYR A 329 6.48 -7.67 -16.84
C TYR A 329 5.15 -7.18 -16.28
N VAL A 330 5.17 -6.66 -15.05
CA VAL A 330 3.96 -6.20 -14.34
C VAL A 330 3.56 -4.75 -14.64
N GLY A 331 4.39 -4.01 -15.38
CA GLY A 331 4.21 -2.58 -15.60
C GLY A 331 4.65 -1.72 -14.40
N THR A 332 4.93 -0.44 -14.65
CA THR A 332 5.49 0.48 -13.65
C THR A 332 4.48 0.83 -12.53
N ALA A 333 3.20 1.01 -12.88
CA ALA A 333 2.16 1.35 -11.91
C ALA A 333 1.95 0.25 -10.86
N VAL A 334 1.84 -1.01 -11.29
CA VAL A 334 1.71 -2.17 -10.39
C VAL A 334 2.98 -2.34 -9.55
N ALA A 335 4.15 -2.27 -10.18
CA ALA A 335 5.41 -2.36 -9.46
C ALA A 335 5.60 -1.25 -8.42
N SER A 336 5.00 -0.07 -8.61
CA SER A 336 5.06 1.04 -7.66
C SER A 336 4.36 0.65 -6.35
N ALA A 337 3.20 0.01 -6.42
CA ALA A 337 2.53 -0.57 -5.25
C ALA A 337 3.36 -1.71 -4.63
N PHE A 338 4.06 -2.50 -5.45
CA PHE A 338 4.94 -3.55 -4.95
C PHE A 338 6.16 -3.01 -4.18
N THR A 339 6.55 -1.74 -4.35
CA THR A 339 7.59 -1.15 -3.48
C THR A 339 7.14 -1.15 -2.01
N ASP A 340 5.87 -0.89 -1.73
CA ASP A 340 5.32 -0.97 -0.38
C ASP A 340 5.07 -2.41 0.06
N ALA A 341 4.63 -3.29 -0.85
CA ALA A 341 4.52 -4.73 -0.55
C ALA A 341 5.88 -5.30 -0.13
N CYS A 342 6.96 -4.94 -0.84
CA CYS A 342 8.33 -5.31 -0.51
C CYS A 342 8.78 -4.78 0.85
N ARG A 343 8.44 -3.52 1.19
CA ARG A 343 8.76 -2.90 2.49
C ARG A 343 7.97 -3.51 3.65
N TRP A 344 6.73 -3.90 3.41
CA TRP A 344 5.80 -4.35 4.44
C TRP A 344 5.71 -5.87 4.57
N ALA A 345 6.19 -6.61 3.58
CA ALA A 345 6.25 -8.06 3.63
C ALA A 345 7.05 -8.54 4.85
N SER A 346 6.44 -9.43 5.61
CA SER A 346 7.03 -10.03 6.80
C SER A 346 7.07 -11.55 6.69
N SER A 347 8.04 -12.18 7.34
CA SER A 347 8.30 -13.63 7.25
C SER A 347 7.70 -14.44 8.41
N PHE A 348 6.80 -13.89 9.22
CA PHE A 348 6.35 -14.56 10.46
C PHE A 348 5.56 -15.87 10.21
N ALA A 349 5.09 -16.13 8.99
CA ALA A 349 4.38 -17.36 8.65
C ALA A 349 5.29 -18.61 8.72
N THR A 350 6.62 -18.46 8.71
CA THR A 350 7.57 -19.56 8.89
C THR A 350 7.90 -19.86 10.35
N ASP A 351 7.47 -19.00 11.28
CA ASP A 351 7.76 -19.18 12.69
C ASP A 351 6.66 -20.05 13.29
N GLY A 352 6.89 -21.38 13.30
CA GLY A 352 5.95 -22.43 13.75
C GLY A 352 5.49 -22.34 15.22
N SER A 353 5.69 -21.20 15.88
CA SER A 353 5.23 -20.86 17.23
C SER A 353 3.77 -20.41 17.27
N ALA A 354 3.19 -19.98 16.15
CA ALA A 354 1.79 -19.56 16.05
C ALA A 354 0.81 -20.74 15.87
N ARG A 355 0.90 -21.78 16.72
CA ARG A 355 -0.26 -22.66 16.93
C ARG A 355 -1.30 -21.90 17.74
N ALA A 356 -2.23 -21.24 17.04
CA ALA A 356 -3.53 -20.92 17.59
C ALA A 356 -4.17 -22.25 18.04
N ARG A 357 -4.10 -22.52 19.36
CA ARG A 357 -4.93 -23.54 20.00
C ARG A 357 -6.36 -23.00 20.03
N CYS A 358 -7.02 -23.03 18.88
CA CYS A 358 -8.47 -22.99 18.84
C CYS A 358 -8.96 -24.40 19.16
N CYS A 359 -8.99 -24.74 20.44
CA CYS A 359 -9.74 -25.90 20.92
C CYS A 359 -11.23 -25.49 21.01
N CYS A 360 -11.89 -25.42 19.86
CA CYS A 360 -13.34 -25.62 19.81
C CYS A 360 -13.57 -27.06 19.38
N SER A 361 -13.70 -27.96 20.36
CA SER A 361 -14.29 -29.26 20.10
C SER A 361 -15.80 -29.09 19.97
N ILE A 362 -16.33 -29.31 18.77
CA ILE A 362 -17.78 -29.50 18.57
C ILE A 362 -18.11 -30.89 19.12
N THR A 363 -18.57 -30.95 20.36
CA THR A 363 -19.29 -32.12 20.88
C THR A 363 -20.77 -31.97 20.52
N GLY A 364 -21.33 -33.03 19.93
CA GLY A 364 -22.58 -33.03 19.16
C GLY A 364 -23.79 -32.34 19.79
N MET A 365 -24.46 -31.53 18.98
CA MET A 365 -25.82 -31.06 19.22
C MET A 365 -26.80 -32.21 18.95
N LYS A 366 -27.47 -32.70 20.00
CA LYS A 366 -28.81 -33.29 19.87
C LYS A 366 -29.80 -32.15 20.04
N GLY A 367 -30.66 -31.97 19.04
CA GLY A 367 -31.64 -30.90 19.01
C GLY A 367 -32.75 -31.09 20.05
N THR A 368 -33.18 -29.98 20.61
CA THR A 368 -34.55 -29.75 21.06
C THR A 368 -34.93 -28.34 20.62
N ALA A 369 -36.17 -28.21 20.14
CA ALA A 369 -36.79 -26.93 19.85
C ALA A 369 -36.87 -26.09 21.14
N ASP A 370 -36.74 -24.78 20.97
CA ASP A 370 -36.89 -23.72 21.98
C ASP A 370 -35.64 -23.41 22.83
N GLY A 371 -34.96 -22.31 22.48
CA GLY A 371 -34.05 -21.61 23.39
C GLY A 371 -32.83 -20.98 22.71
N TRP A 372 -32.80 -19.66 22.66
CA TRP A 372 -31.58 -18.89 22.34
C TRP A 372 -30.51 -19.18 23.40
N GLY A 373 -29.50 -19.97 23.04
CA GLY A 373 -28.36 -20.28 23.90
C GLY A 373 -27.34 -19.13 23.92
N ALA A 374 -27.07 -18.60 25.12
CA ALA A 374 -26.04 -17.59 25.34
C ALA A 374 -24.63 -18.18 25.14
N ILE A 375 -23.80 -17.49 24.36
CA ILE A 375 -22.36 -17.76 24.25
C ILE A 375 -21.69 -17.19 25.50
N THR A 376 -21.17 -18.06 26.37
CA THR A 376 -20.32 -17.65 27.50
C THR A 376 -18.85 -17.85 27.13
N CYS A 377 -18.08 -16.77 27.20
CA CYS A 377 -16.62 -16.81 27.06
C CYS A 377 -16.00 -16.95 28.46
N ASP A 378 -15.44 -18.12 28.76
CA ASP A 378 -14.65 -18.33 29.97
C ASP A 378 -13.34 -17.53 29.89
N ARG A 379 -13.19 -16.51 30.75
CA ARG A 379 -11.91 -15.85 31.02
C ARG A 379 -11.08 -16.72 31.97
N PRO A 380 -9.80 -17.03 31.66
CA PRO A 380 -8.92 -17.67 32.62
C PRO A 380 -8.58 -16.69 33.75
N SER A 381 -8.96 -17.04 34.97
CA SER A 381 -8.53 -16.35 36.18
C SER A 381 -7.03 -16.54 36.40
N ARG A 382 -6.28 -15.44 36.52
CA ARG A 382 -4.90 -15.44 37.03
C ARG A 382 -4.85 -14.70 38.34
N SER A 383 -4.98 -15.46 39.43
CA SER A 383 -4.54 -15.04 40.75
C SER A 383 -3.03 -15.27 40.87
N LYS A 384 -2.27 -14.19 41.05
CA LYS A 384 -0.98 -14.22 41.75
C LYS A 384 -0.69 -12.82 42.30
N LYS A 385 -1.03 -12.66 43.57
CA LYS A 385 -0.64 -11.54 44.43
C LYS A 385 0.89 -11.45 44.46
N ARG A 386 1.47 -10.31 44.05
CA ARG A 386 2.77 -9.84 44.57
C ARG A 386 2.50 -8.57 45.37
N ARG A 387 2.93 -8.60 46.63
CA ARG A 387 2.96 -7.46 47.56
C ARG A 387 3.87 -6.38 46.97
N CYS A 388 3.34 -5.16 46.83
CA CYS A 388 4.15 -3.95 46.91
C CYS A 388 3.97 -3.39 48.31
N THR A 389 5.06 -3.32 49.06
CA THR A 389 5.17 -2.62 50.35
C THR A 389 5.13 -1.12 50.12
N THR A 390 4.27 -0.46 50.88
CA THR A 390 4.14 0.98 51.05
C THR A 390 5.34 1.54 51.81
N ALA A 391 5.88 2.67 51.31
CA ALA A 391 6.57 3.66 52.11
C ALA A 391 6.28 5.05 51.51
N THR A 392 5.73 5.94 52.33
CA THR A 392 5.50 7.38 52.15
C THR A 392 6.05 8.06 53.41
N PRO A 393 6.16 9.40 53.49
CA PRO A 393 6.72 10.39 52.55
C PRO A 393 7.73 11.33 53.27
N THR A 394 8.48 12.15 52.54
CA THR A 394 9.01 13.41 53.09
C THR A 394 8.80 14.57 52.11
N LYS A 395 8.06 15.57 52.60
CA LYS A 395 7.86 16.92 52.05
C LYS A 395 9.13 17.77 52.22
N THR A 396 9.38 18.67 51.27
CA THR A 396 9.76 20.11 51.41
C THR A 396 9.95 20.64 49.98
N ALA A 397 9.01 21.43 49.44
CA ALA A 397 8.95 22.90 49.44
C ALA A 397 9.99 23.60 48.51
N SER A 398 9.43 24.19 47.43
CA SER A 398 9.80 25.25 46.46
C SER A 398 10.79 26.38 46.86
N PRO A 399 11.06 27.43 46.02
CA PRO A 399 11.07 27.56 44.55
C PRO A 399 12.31 28.30 43.97
N CYS A 400 12.50 28.23 42.65
CA CYS A 400 12.89 29.34 41.76
C CYS A 400 12.28 29.10 40.37
#